data_AF-A0A7C3QDP7-F1
#
_entry.id   AF-A0A7C3QDP7-F1
#
_cell.length_a   1.000
_cell.length_b   1.000
_cell.length_c   1.000
_cell.angle_alpha   90.00
_cell.angle_beta   90.00
_cell.angle_gamma   90.00
#
_symmetry.space_group_name_H-M   'P 1'
#
loop_
_entity.id
_entity.type
_entity.pdbx_description
1 polymer ?
#
loop_
_entity_poly.entity_id
_entity_poly.type
_entity_poly.pdbx_seq_one_letter_code
_entity_poly.pdbx_strand_id
1 'polypeptide(L)'
;TTGIRSSTGNPLLSSSFTTFSTGVTPDTTAPTVLQVNPVNGATGVGTNSVVSVEFSEPINAATISTQTFSVSTGGVNISGRITMSSGVRGPNTIATFIPDQLLSGSTTYTANLTTGVTDSAGNAIAVAFSSSFTTATGIDNFQPSVVSVNPASGSVDVPVNTTVTVTFSEPMNPMTVNSNTLSVSGPEGRVQGAITVANNNTVATFTPANPLFAGNTYFVTVGSGLQDVAGNRLVNPTTSTLTTALAPGTTNLPTAATVTVNPPSLFANGQIATTVIISNINRSGVLVPNGTIIAVTAEPAFNLSSVGGMISGPSVGASVDGRFLLFSTLGAEVTVSYTPPNLTSFPPGTTVSGIIQVASVDQDTRPVNLIGQGTATLFGINSATLSANPTTLPADGASTSTLAITVRDRDGNLVPDGTRIGLTAAPIFNQTTAGGAIVNGTQSTGDPRVQIFTTAGGQFTATYRAPTSRGSGTAVIQATTVDGAGSPTGLVASVNITLQ
;
A
#
# COMPACT_ATOMS: atom_id res chain seq x y z
N THR A 1 12.05 -21.91 20.39
CA THR A 1 12.89 -22.85 21.17
C THR A 1 12.01 -23.56 22.20
N THR A 2 12.29 -24.80 22.62
CA THR A 2 11.54 -25.52 23.68
C THR A 2 12.13 -25.33 25.08
N GLY A 3 13.15 -24.47 25.21
CA GLY A 3 13.82 -24.16 26.48
C GLY A 3 13.08 -23.14 27.36
N ILE A 4 12.02 -22.50 26.85
CA ILE A 4 11.20 -21.56 27.61
C ILE A 4 10.30 -22.35 28.55
N ARG A 5 10.27 -21.97 29.84
CA ARG A 5 9.43 -22.59 30.87
C ARG A 5 8.49 -21.56 31.49
N SER A 6 7.30 -21.98 31.93
CA SER A 6 6.42 -21.14 32.76
C SER A 6 7.07 -20.82 34.11
N SER A 7 6.50 -19.88 34.86
CA SER A 7 6.87 -19.62 36.27
C SER A 7 6.70 -20.83 37.19
N THR A 8 5.98 -21.85 36.73
CA THR A 8 5.78 -23.15 37.39
C THR A 8 6.64 -24.28 36.79
N GLY A 9 7.55 -23.96 35.87
CA GLY A 9 8.53 -24.91 35.32
C GLY A 9 8.06 -25.73 34.11
N ASN A 10 6.86 -25.50 33.59
CA ASN A 10 6.31 -26.24 32.44
C ASN A 10 6.99 -25.79 31.13
N PRO A 11 7.59 -26.70 30.34
CA PRO A 11 8.25 -26.34 29.09
C PRO A 11 7.24 -25.98 27.99
N LEU A 12 7.62 -25.05 27.12
CA LEU A 12 6.87 -24.71 25.92
C LEU A 12 6.79 -25.92 24.99
N LEU A 13 5.59 -26.48 24.82
CA LEU A 13 5.35 -27.76 24.15
C LEU A 13 5.57 -27.73 22.63
N SER A 14 5.63 -26.55 22.03
CA SER A 14 5.90 -26.37 20.59
C SER A 14 6.75 -25.12 20.36
N SER A 15 7.75 -25.23 19.48
CA SER A 15 8.52 -24.08 19.05
C SER A 15 7.65 -23.15 18.20
N SER A 16 7.43 -21.93 18.70
CA SER A 16 6.93 -20.83 17.87
C SER A 16 8.10 -20.13 17.19
N PHE A 17 7.92 -19.75 15.92
CA PHE A 17 8.82 -18.90 15.16
C PHE A 17 8.00 -17.76 14.55
N THR A 18 8.55 -16.55 14.60
CA THR A 18 7.97 -15.36 13.98
C THR A 18 9.00 -14.82 13.00
N THR A 19 8.57 -14.51 11.79
CA THR A 19 9.37 -13.77 10.81
C THR A 19 8.94 -12.31 10.80
N PHE A 20 9.88 -11.42 10.58
CA PHE A 20 9.62 -10.01 10.32
C PHE A 20 10.49 -9.56 9.14
N SER A 21 10.08 -8.52 8.45
CA SER A 21 10.88 -7.84 7.43
C SER A 21 11.20 -6.44 7.93
N THR A 22 12.41 -5.97 7.64
CA THR A 22 12.83 -4.60 7.93
C THR A 22 12.85 -3.80 6.63
N GLY A 23 12.63 -2.49 6.72
CA GLY A 23 12.85 -1.59 5.60
C GLY A 23 14.34 -1.48 5.24
N VAL A 24 14.61 -1.01 4.02
CA VAL A 24 15.98 -0.80 3.51
C VAL A 24 16.57 0.55 3.92
N THR A 25 15.75 1.46 4.46
CA THR A 25 16.16 2.77 4.98
C THR A 25 15.90 2.85 6.48
N PRO A 26 16.80 3.45 7.28
CA PRO A 26 16.51 3.80 8.66
C PRO A 26 15.28 4.70 8.72
N ASP A 27 14.38 4.41 9.65
CA ASP A 27 13.27 5.31 9.93
C ASP A 27 13.78 6.46 10.80
N THR A 28 13.62 7.68 10.32
CA THR A 28 14.00 8.91 11.02
C THR A 28 12.80 9.82 11.26
N THR A 29 11.58 9.35 10.97
CA THR A 29 10.37 10.14 11.13
C THR A 29 9.90 10.01 12.56
N ALA A 30 9.64 11.15 13.21
CA ALA A 30 9.10 11.11 14.57
C ALA A 30 7.59 10.84 14.53
N PRO A 31 7.05 10.04 15.48
CA PRO A 31 5.62 9.83 15.58
C PRO A 31 4.89 11.13 15.98
N THR A 32 3.70 11.30 15.43
CA THR A 32 2.78 12.41 15.75
C THR A 32 1.43 11.86 16.21
N VAL A 33 0.70 12.63 17.03
CA VAL A 33 -0.68 12.30 17.41
C VAL A 33 -1.63 12.82 16.33
N LEU A 34 -2.41 11.93 15.74
CA LEU A 34 -3.37 12.26 14.68
C LEU A 34 -4.77 12.51 15.22
N GLN A 35 -5.20 11.72 16.21
CA GLN A 35 -6.53 11.80 16.81
C GLN A 35 -6.46 11.52 18.31
N VAL A 36 -7.43 12.08 19.04
CA VAL A 36 -7.64 11.82 20.46
C VAL A 36 -9.14 11.64 20.73
N ASN A 37 -9.46 10.69 21.60
CA ASN A 37 -10.79 10.47 22.17
C ASN A 37 -10.70 10.61 23.68
N PRO A 38 -11.55 11.41 24.35
CA PRO A 38 -12.41 12.44 23.77
C PRO A 38 -11.61 13.50 22.99
N VAL A 39 -12.25 14.16 22.03
CA VAL A 39 -11.61 15.26 21.27
C VAL A 39 -11.23 16.41 22.20
N ASN A 40 -10.15 17.14 21.87
CA ASN A 40 -9.71 18.28 22.67
C ASN A 40 -10.81 19.32 22.85
N GLY A 41 -11.04 19.74 24.09
CA GLY A 41 -12.10 20.66 24.48
C GLY A 41 -13.50 20.03 24.57
N ALA A 42 -13.65 18.71 24.40
CA ALA A 42 -14.95 18.06 24.51
C ALA A 42 -15.61 18.32 25.88
N THR A 43 -16.93 18.52 25.88
CA THR A 43 -17.75 18.71 27.08
C THR A 43 -18.85 17.66 27.12
N GLY A 44 -19.35 17.33 28.31
CA GLY A 44 -20.44 16.36 28.44
C GLY A 44 -20.00 14.92 28.22
N VAL A 45 -18.71 14.62 28.41
CA VAL A 45 -18.15 13.28 28.26
C VAL A 45 -18.64 12.37 29.40
N GLY A 46 -19.19 11.20 29.11
CA GLY A 46 -19.62 10.25 30.13
C GLY A 46 -18.50 9.86 31.09
N THR A 47 -18.79 9.71 32.38
CA THR A 47 -17.75 9.41 33.39
C THR A 47 -17.11 8.02 33.26
N ASN A 48 -17.69 7.14 32.45
CA ASN A 48 -17.17 5.83 32.04
C ASN A 48 -16.23 5.89 30.82
N SER A 49 -15.98 7.07 30.25
CA SER A 49 -15.17 7.20 29.03
C SER A 49 -13.70 6.85 29.28
N VAL A 50 -13.09 6.26 28.26
CA VAL A 50 -11.64 6.02 28.19
C VAL A 50 -10.96 7.11 27.37
N VAL A 51 -9.67 7.32 27.59
CA VAL A 51 -8.88 8.26 26.78
C VAL A 51 -8.03 7.48 25.80
N SER A 52 -8.20 7.69 24.50
CA SER A 52 -7.34 7.07 23.48
C SER A 52 -6.69 8.09 22.56
N VAL A 53 -5.51 7.73 22.05
CA VAL A 53 -4.74 8.51 21.07
C VAL A 53 -4.32 7.61 19.92
N GLU A 54 -4.44 8.09 18.68
CA GLU A 54 -3.90 7.43 17.48
C GLU A 54 -2.64 8.16 17.01
N PHE A 55 -1.61 7.39 16.73
CA PHE A 55 -0.32 7.86 16.23
C PHE A 55 -0.21 7.72 14.71
N SER A 56 0.69 8.50 14.10
CA SER A 56 0.99 8.42 12.67
C SER A 56 1.63 7.11 12.23
N GLU A 57 2.16 6.32 13.17
CA GLU A 57 2.95 5.12 12.93
C GLU A 57 2.99 4.20 14.17
N PRO A 58 3.44 2.93 14.03
CA PRO A 58 3.56 1.99 15.14
C PRO A 58 4.51 2.43 16.26
N ILE A 59 3.99 2.53 17.48
CA ILE A 59 4.75 2.92 18.66
C ILE A 59 5.43 1.70 19.31
N ASN A 60 6.64 1.91 19.85
CA ASN A 60 7.24 0.95 20.76
C ASN A 60 6.43 0.94 22.06
N ALA A 61 5.59 -0.08 22.20
CA ALA A 61 4.68 -0.26 23.33
C ALA A 61 5.38 -0.22 24.70
N ALA A 62 6.69 -0.53 24.79
CA ALA A 62 7.44 -0.45 26.04
C ALA A 62 7.70 0.99 26.52
N THR A 63 7.61 1.97 25.63
CA THR A 63 7.82 3.40 25.95
C THR A 63 6.51 4.12 26.32
N ILE A 64 5.36 3.48 26.14
CA ILE A 64 4.06 3.95 26.61
C ILE A 64 3.76 3.34 27.97
N SER A 65 3.76 4.19 28.99
CA SER A 65 3.38 3.86 30.37
C SER A 65 2.59 5.01 30.99
N THR A 66 2.09 4.83 32.20
CA THR A 66 1.40 5.91 32.93
C THR A 66 2.29 7.10 33.29
N GLN A 67 3.60 7.02 33.03
CA GLN A 67 4.55 8.13 33.16
C GLN A 67 4.64 8.94 31.86
N THR A 68 4.49 8.29 30.70
CA THR A 68 4.63 8.92 29.39
C THR A 68 3.30 9.24 28.72
N PHE A 69 2.21 8.57 29.10
CA PHE A 69 0.83 8.90 28.77
C PHE A 69 0.00 8.91 30.06
N SER A 70 -0.34 10.10 30.56
CA SER A 70 -1.11 10.26 31.80
C SER A 70 -2.40 11.04 31.58
N VAL A 71 -3.38 10.80 32.45
CA VAL A 71 -4.59 11.63 32.55
C VAL A 71 -4.60 12.25 33.95
N SER A 72 -4.94 13.52 34.04
CA SER A 72 -4.84 14.31 35.27
C SER A 72 -6.03 15.25 35.45
N THR A 73 -6.31 15.63 36.68
CA THR A 73 -7.27 16.69 37.02
C THR A 73 -6.71 17.54 38.15
N GLY A 74 -6.87 18.86 38.06
CA GLY A 74 -6.28 19.80 39.04
C GLY A 74 -4.75 19.66 39.21
N GLY A 75 -4.04 19.16 38.18
CA GLY A 75 -2.60 18.90 38.22
C GLY A 75 -2.20 17.56 38.86
N VAL A 76 -3.15 16.73 39.28
CA VAL A 76 -2.90 15.42 39.89
C VAL A 76 -3.25 14.31 38.90
N ASN A 77 -2.30 13.42 38.62
CA ASN A 77 -2.53 12.25 37.76
C ASN A 77 -3.54 11.29 38.43
N ILE A 78 -4.49 10.77 37.65
CA ILE A 78 -5.39 9.70 38.11
C ILE A 78 -4.79 8.32 37.83
N SER A 79 -5.21 7.33 38.61
CA SER A 79 -4.84 5.93 38.39
C SER A 79 -5.59 5.34 37.20
N GLY A 80 -4.88 4.52 36.43
CA GLY A 80 -5.41 3.79 35.29
C GLY A 80 -4.35 2.90 34.67
N ARG A 81 -4.75 2.19 33.61
CA ARG A 81 -3.90 1.30 32.84
C ARG A 81 -3.90 1.70 31.37
N ILE A 82 -2.83 1.36 30.65
CA ILE A 82 -2.75 1.63 29.21
C ILE A 82 -2.76 0.31 28.44
N THR A 83 -3.52 0.29 27.35
CA THR A 83 -3.53 -0.80 26.37
C THR A 83 -3.15 -0.28 25.01
N MET A 84 -2.34 -1.05 24.27
CA MET A 84 -2.03 -0.79 22.86
C MET A 84 -2.89 -1.67 21.96
N SER A 85 -3.37 -1.11 20.85
CA SER A 85 -4.09 -1.84 19.82
C SER A 85 -3.70 -1.38 18.40
N SER A 86 -4.12 -2.16 17.41
CA SER A 86 -3.94 -1.82 16.00
C SER A 86 -4.98 -0.82 15.52
N GLY A 87 -4.55 0.18 14.75
CA GLY A 87 -5.42 1.07 13.99
C GLY A 87 -5.32 0.83 12.49
N VAL A 88 -5.84 1.74 11.68
CA VAL A 88 -5.76 1.66 10.21
C VAL A 88 -4.34 1.76 9.67
N ARG A 89 -3.41 2.30 10.47
CA ARG A 89 -2.00 2.50 10.10
C ARG A 89 -1.08 1.35 10.50
N GLY A 90 -1.61 0.33 11.16
CA GLY A 90 -0.84 -0.86 11.54
C GLY A 90 -0.98 -1.24 13.01
N PRO A 91 -0.14 -2.16 13.50
CA PRO A 91 -0.16 -2.58 14.89
C PRO A 91 0.35 -1.49 15.83
N ASN A 92 -0.12 -1.48 17.07
CA ASN A 92 0.33 -0.56 18.13
C ASN A 92 0.29 0.93 17.75
N THR A 93 -0.67 1.35 16.93
CA THR A 93 -0.86 2.75 16.56
C THR A 93 -1.89 3.45 17.43
N ILE A 94 -2.61 2.73 18.31
CA ILE A 94 -3.60 3.30 19.22
C ILE A 94 -3.22 2.96 20.66
N ALA A 95 -3.06 3.97 21.51
CA ALA A 95 -2.91 3.82 22.95
C ALA A 95 -4.18 4.26 23.66
N THR A 96 -4.70 3.44 24.58
CA THR A 96 -5.90 3.73 25.35
C THR A 96 -5.59 3.69 26.84
N PHE A 97 -5.70 4.83 27.52
CA PHE A 97 -5.72 4.95 28.96
C PHE A 97 -7.13 4.65 29.48
N ILE A 98 -7.23 3.61 30.31
CA ILE A 98 -8.46 3.16 30.96
C ILE A 98 -8.35 3.53 32.44
N PRO A 99 -9.13 4.52 32.92
CA PRO A 99 -9.18 4.85 34.34
C PRO A 99 -9.56 3.63 35.19
N ASP A 100 -8.95 3.49 36.37
CA ASP A 100 -9.27 2.39 37.29
C ASP A 100 -10.62 2.58 38.00
N GLN A 101 -11.10 3.82 38.05
CA GLN A 101 -12.38 4.22 38.62
C GLN A 101 -13.11 5.13 37.62
N LEU A 102 -14.43 5.23 37.77
CA LEU A 102 -15.20 6.23 37.02
C LEU A 102 -14.62 7.63 37.26
N LEU A 103 -14.57 8.43 36.20
CA LEU A 103 -14.17 9.81 36.29
C LEU A 103 -15.16 10.59 37.17
N SER A 104 -14.69 11.64 37.82
CA SER A 104 -15.56 12.54 38.57
C SER A 104 -16.42 13.34 37.61
N GLY A 105 -17.69 13.56 37.96
CA GLY A 105 -18.61 14.33 37.12
C GLY A 105 -18.31 15.82 37.12
N SER A 106 -18.71 16.54 36.06
CA SER A 106 -18.50 17.99 35.91
C SER A 106 -17.05 18.44 36.15
N THR A 107 -16.09 17.60 35.76
CA THR A 107 -14.67 17.76 36.06
C THR A 107 -13.86 17.82 34.77
N THR A 108 -12.96 18.80 34.67
CA THR A 108 -12.01 18.88 33.56
C THR A 108 -10.81 17.97 33.82
N TYR A 109 -10.52 17.13 32.83
CA TYR A 109 -9.37 16.25 32.78
C TYR A 109 -8.42 16.68 31.66
N THR A 110 -7.13 16.49 31.86
CA THR A 110 -6.06 16.74 30.88
C THR A 110 -5.29 15.45 30.64
N ALA A 111 -5.28 14.99 29.39
CA ALA A 111 -4.46 13.91 28.89
C ALA A 111 -3.14 14.46 28.37
N ASN A 112 -2.02 13.91 28.85
CA ASN A 112 -0.68 14.34 28.52
C ASN A 112 0.13 13.20 27.93
N LEU A 113 0.83 13.45 26.83
CA LEU A 113 1.88 12.60 26.29
C LEU A 113 3.22 13.32 26.32
N THR A 114 4.23 12.67 26.87
CA THR A 114 5.60 13.20 26.94
C THR A 114 6.39 12.85 25.68
N THR A 115 7.53 13.51 25.50
CA THR A 115 8.54 13.16 24.47
C THR A 115 9.27 11.84 24.77
N GLY A 116 8.93 11.13 25.85
CA GLY A 116 9.50 9.81 26.16
C GLY A 116 8.87 8.66 25.36
N VAL A 117 7.77 8.92 24.64
CA VAL A 117 7.16 7.95 23.73
C VAL A 117 7.95 7.88 22.43
N THR A 118 8.34 6.68 22.00
CA THR A 118 9.09 6.47 20.76
C THR A 118 8.40 5.48 19.83
N ASP A 119 8.65 5.62 18.52
CA ASP A 119 8.32 4.58 17.54
C ASP A 119 9.17 3.30 17.75
N SER A 120 8.97 2.33 16.86
CA SER A 120 9.73 1.06 16.86
C SER A 120 11.20 1.20 16.44
N ALA A 121 11.57 2.32 15.81
CA ALA A 121 12.93 2.65 15.39
C ALA A 121 13.70 3.48 16.44
N GLY A 122 13.03 3.96 17.48
CA GLY A 122 13.57 4.79 18.54
C GLY A 122 13.41 6.31 18.34
N ASN A 123 12.68 6.77 17.33
CA ASN A 123 12.40 8.19 17.18
C ASN A 123 11.33 8.62 18.20
N ALA A 124 11.65 9.65 18.98
CA ALA A 124 10.76 10.20 19.99
C ALA A 124 9.71 11.14 19.40
N ILE A 125 8.53 11.22 20.02
CA ILE A 125 7.59 12.32 19.76
C ILE A 125 8.35 13.65 19.96
N ALA A 126 8.35 14.49 18.93
CA ALA A 126 9.17 15.71 18.91
C ALA A 126 8.71 16.77 19.94
N VAL A 127 7.40 16.87 20.17
CA VAL A 127 6.78 17.83 21.09
C VAL A 127 5.76 17.13 21.95
N ALA A 128 5.81 17.35 23.28
CA ALA A 128 4.81 16.81 24.20
C ALA A 128 3.39 17.25 23.77
N PHE A 129 2.45 16.30 23.81
CA PHE A 129 1.07 16.52 23.42
C PHE A 129 0.18 16.65 24.66
N SER A 130 -0.79 17.57 24.61
CA SER A 130 -1.78 17.75 25.68
C SER A 130 -3.16 18.00 25.07
N SER A 131 -4.18 17.36 25.65
CA SER A 131 -5.59 17.50 25.28
C SER A 131 -6.45 17.52 26.53
N SER A 132 -7.52 18.31 26.56
CA SER A 132 -8.44 18.35 27.70
C SER A 132 -9.87 18.00 27.31
N PHE A 133 -10.65 17.54 28.29
CA PHE A 133 -12.09 17.32 28.15
C PHE A 133 -12.78 17.51 29.49
N THR A 134 -14.09 17.76 29.48
CA THR A 134 -14.91 17.96 30.68
C THR A 134 -16.03 16.93 30.73
N THR A 135 -16.12 16.21 31.84
CA THR A 135 -17.12 15.17 32.05
C THR A 135 -18.52 15.73 32.27
N ALA A 136 -19.54 14.95 31.88
CA ALA A 136 -20.93 15.15 32.30
C ALA A 136 -21.11 14.84 33.80
N THR A 137 -22.35 14.87 34.29
CA THR A 137 -22.67 14.56 35.70
C THR A 137 -22.61 13.07 36.03
N GLY A 138 -22.62 12.18 35.04
CA GLY A 138 -22.67 10.73 35.23
C GLY A 138 -22.15 9.92 34.06
N ILE A 139 -22.40 8.61 34.10
CA ILE A 139 -22.03 7.69 33.02
C ILE A 139 -22.86 7.96 31.77
N ASP A 140 -22.32 7.56 30.63
CA ASP A 140 -23.03 7.51 29.37
C ASP A 140 -23.24 6.05 28.95
N ASN A 141 -24.51 5.65 28.88
CA ASN A 141 -24.97 4.33 28.47
C ASN A 141 -25.97 4.39 27.31
N PHE A 142 -26.07 5.54 26.64
CA PHE A 142 -26.90 5.68 25.44
C PHE A 142 -26.11 5.18 24.23
N GLN A 143 -26.81 4.56 23.27
CA GLN A 143 -26.15 4.07 22.06
C GLN A 143 -26.24 5.12 20.95
N PRO A 144 -25.16 5.32 20.18
CA PRO A 144 -25.21 6.22 19.05
C PRO A 144 -26.09 5.64 17.94
N SER A 145 -26.76 6.52 17.20
CA SER A 145 -27.56 6.19 16.02
C SER A 145 -27.17 7.07 14.83
N VAL A 146 -27.47 6.60 13.61
CA VAL A 146 -27.31 7.42 12.40
C VAL A 146 -28.50 8.35 12.27
N VAL A 147 -28.26 9.66 12.31
CA VAL A 147 -29.27 10.71 12.15
C VAL A 147 -29.55 10.95 10.66
N SER A 148 -28.49 11.04 9.84
CA SER A 148 -28.63 11.24 8.40
C SER A 148 -27.42 10.73 7.63
N VAL A 149 -27.66 10.35 6.38
CA VAL A 149 -26.64 10.12 5.36
C VAL A 149 -26.92 11.10 4.24
N ASN A 150 -25.90 11.82 3.78
CA ASN A 150 -25.98 12.67 2.62
C ASN A 150 -24.88 12.27 1.60
N PRO A 151 -25.20 12.05 0.32
CA PRO A 151 -26.53 12.10 -0.29
C PRO A 151 -27.54 11.17 0.38
N ALA A 152 -28.82 11.60 0.41
CA ALA A 152 -29.89 10.83 1.04
C ALA A 152 -30.06 9.47 0.35
N SER A 153 -30.53 8.46 1.08
CA SER A 153 -30.72 7.12 0.51
C SER A 153 -31.65 7.14 -0.70
N GLY A 154 -31.24 6.53 -1.80
CA GLY A 154 -31.95 6.53 -3.07
C GLY A 154 -31.79 7.81 -3.89
N SER A 155 -30.89 8.73 -3.52
CA SER A 155 -30.62 9.92 -4.34
C SER A 155 -30.15 9.52 -5.73
N VAL A 156 -30.71 10.17 -6.74
CA VAL A 156 -30.29 10.05 -8.15
C VAL A 156 -29.64 11.35 -8.60
N ASP A 157 -29.01 11.33 -9.77
CA ASP A 157 -28.35 12.49 -10.37
C ASP A 157 -27.30 13.15 -9.46
N VAL A 158 -26.62 12.33 -8.65
CA VAL A 158 -25.60 12.79 -7.74
C VAL A 158 -24.29 13.10 -8.49
N PRO A 159 -23.62 14.25 -8.24
CA PRO A 159 -22.33 14.55 -8.86
C PRO A 159 -21.27 13.47 -8.59
N VAL A 160 -20.45 13.16 -9.59
CA VAL A 160 -19.40 12.13 -9.47
C VAL A 160 -18.30 12.45 -8.46
N ASN A 161 -18.10 13.73 -8.13
CA ASN A 161 -17.16 14.19 -7.12
C ASN A 161 -17.81 14.37 -5.74
N THR A 162 -19.01 13.82 -5.54
CA THR A 162 -19.70 13.92 -4.25
C THR A 162 -18.87 13.31 -3.13
N THR A 163 -18.88 13.97 -1.98
CA THR A 163 -18.52 13.33 -0.71
C THR A 163 -19.75 12.67 -0.11
N VAL A 164 -19.54 11.68 0.75
CA VAL A 164 -20.60 11.07 1.57
C VAL A 164 -20.41 11.50 3.01
N THR A 165 -21.42 12.10 3.62
CA THR A 165 -21.41 12.55 5.01
C THR A 165 -22.44 11.77 5.82
N VAL A 166 -22.02 11.22 6.95
CA VAL A 166 -22.87 10.52 7.92
C VAL A 166 -22.90 11.34 9.21
N THR A 167 -24.09 11.73 9.64
CA THR A 167 -24.30 12.44 10.91
C THR A 167 -24.81 11.45 11.96
N PHE A 168 -24.20 11.46 13.13
CA PHE A 168 -24.55 10.62 14.27
C PHE A 168 -25.28 11.42 15.34
N SER A 169 -26.01 10.73 16.23
CA SER A 169 -26.79 11.37 17.31
C SER A 169 -25.92 11.94 18.44
N GLU A 170 -24.65 11.55 18.50
CA GLU A 170 -23.70 11.91 19.55
C GLU A 170 -22.26 11.80 19.04
N PRO A 171 -21.27 12.37 19.77
CA PRO A 171 -19.86 12.26 19.43
C PRO A 171 -19.38 10.81 19.32
N MET A 172 -18.81 10.45 18.17
CA MET A 172 -18.23 9.13 17.94
C MET A 172 -16.79 9.06 18.45
N ASN A 173 -16.36 7.87 18.89
CA ASN A 173 -14.94 7.58 19.09
C ASN A 173 -14.27 7.48 17.71
N PRO A 174 -13.39 8.43 17.35
CA PRO A 174 -12.84 8.54 16.00
C PRO A 174 -11.95 7.34 15.64
N MET A 175 -11.41 6.62 16.64
CA MET A 175 -10.66 5.37 16.45
C MET A 175 -11.49 4.26 15.81
N THR A 176 -12.81 4.32 15.98
CA THR A 176 -13.75 3.34 15.42
C THR A 176 -14.35 3.77 14.08
N VAL A 177 -14.13 5.02 13.64
CA VAL A 177 -14.60 5.54 12.35
C VAL A 177 -13.53 5.35 11.30
N ASN A 178 -13.57 4.22 10.59
CA ASN A 178 -12.53 3.83 9.66
C ASN A 178 -13.09 3.04 8.47
N SER A 179 -12.19 2.59 7.59
CA SER A 179 -12.52 1.88 6.37
C SER A 179 -13.36 0.60 6.54
N ASN A 180 -13.31 -0.02 7.72
CA ASN A 180 -14.05 -1.24 8.02
C ASN A 180 -15.46 -0.96 8.55
N THR A 181 -15.70 0.25 9.04
CA THR A 181 -16.96 0.63 9.70
C THR A 181 -17.72 1.70 8.94
N LEU A 182 -17.06 2.47 8.08
CA LEU A 182 -17.66 3.35 7.10
C LEU A 182 -17.01 3.07 5.74
N SER A 183 -17.80 2.65 4.76
CA SER A 183 -17.28 2.37 3.42
C SER A 183 -18.30 2.70 2.34
N VAL A 184 -17.78 2.99 1.15
CA VAL A 184 -18.57 3.11 -0.06
C VAL A 184 -18.16 1.99 -1.01
N SER A 185 -19.12 1.29 -1.60
CA SER A 185 -18.90 0.31 -2.67
C SER A 185 -19.75 0.66 -3.89
N GLY A 186 -19.33 0.19 -5.06
CA GLY A 186 -20.02 0.40 -6.33
C GLY A 186 -19.92 -0.83 -7.23
N PRO A 187 -20.09 -0.67 -8.55
CA PRO A 187 -20.08 -1.76 -9.52
C PRO A 187 -18.81 -2.63 -9.45
N GLU A 188 -17.68 -2.03 -9.10
CA GLU A 188 -16.36 -2.66 -9.08
C GLU A 188 -15.86 -2.98 -7.66
N GLY A 189 -16.76 -3.02 -6.67
CA GLY A 189 -16.43 -3.28 -5.28
C GLY A 189 -16.12 -2.01 -4.49
N ARG A 190 -15.17 -2.09 -3.54
CA ARG A 190 -14.94 -1.03 -2.54
C ARG A 190 -14.26 0.19 -3.17
N VAL A 191 -14.87 1.36 -2.99
CA VAL A 191 -14.32 2.65 -3.42
C VAL A 191 -13.21 3.07 -2.46
N GLN A 192 -12.05 3.43 -3.01
CA GLN A 192 -10.96 4.01 -2.22
C GLN A 192 -11.28 5.47 -1.91
N GLY A 193 -11.00 5.88 -0.67
CA GLY A 193 -11.25 7.24 -0.22
C GLY A 193 -10.74 7.48 1.20
N ALA A 194 -10.67 8.76 1.55
CA ALA A 194 -10.31 9.21 2.88
C ALA A 194 -11.55 9.36 3.76
N ILE A 195 -11.42 9.05 5.04
CA ILE A 195 -12.46 9.29 6.05
C ILE A 195 -11.94 10.36 7.00
N THR A 196 -12.75 11.37 7.24
CA THR A 196 -12.50 12.41 8.23
C THR A 196 -13.67 12.50 9.19
N VAL A 197 -13.40 12.98 10.40
CA VAL A 197 -14.39 13.14 11.46
C VAL A 197 -14.35 14.60 11.92
N ALA A 198 -15.51 15.24 12.01
CA ALA A 198 -15.65 16.66 12.31
C ALA A 198 -16.84 16.94 13.24
N ASN A 199 -17.06 18.21 13.58
CA ASN A 199 -18.17 18.68 14.42
C ASN A 199 -18.23 17.94 15.77
N ASN A 200 -17.14 18.00 16.55
CA ASN A 200 -16.98 17.27 17.82
C ASN A 200 -17.27 15.77 17.65
N ASN A 201 -16.77 15.19 16.56
CA ASN A 201 -16.94 13.80 16.15
C ASN A 201 -18.37 13.32 15.89
N THR A 202 -19.31 14.21 15.64
CA THR A 202 -20.69 13.84 15.28
C THR A 202 -20.88 13.63 13.77
N VAL A 203 -19.92 14.05 12.93
CA VAL A 203 -20.03 13.92 11.47
C VAL A 203 -18.80 13.20 10.92
N ALA A 204 -19.02 12.08 10.22
CA ALA A 204 -18.00 11.40 9.44
C ALA A 204 -18.18 11.67 7.94
N THR A 205 -17.10 12.04 7.26
CA THR A 205 -17.10 12.33 5.82
C THR A 205 -16.18 11.37 5.09
N PHE A 206 -16.73 10.60 4.16
CA PHE A 206 -15.99 9.82 3.17
C PHE A 206 -15.80 10.66 1.91
N THR A 207 -14.55 10.90 1.54
CA THR A 207 -14.16 11.57 0.29
C THR A 207 -13.54 10.54 -0.64
N PRO A 208 -14.19 10.19 -1.77
CA PRO A 208 -13.58 9.33 -2.78
C PRO A 208 -12.22 9.88 -3.20
N ALA A 209 -11.22 8.99 -3.33
CA ALA A 209 -9.87 9.40 -3.75
C ALA A 209 -9.83 9.84 -5.22
N ASN A 210 -10.75 9.31 -6.02
CA ASN A 210 -10.96 9.67 -7.41
C ASN A 210 -12.46 9.91 -7.64
N PRO A 211 -12.86 10.69 -8.66
CA PRO A 211 -14.26 10.82 -9.05
C PRO A 211 -14.91 9.44 -9.24
N LEU A 212 -16.16 9.32 -8.79
CA LEU A 212 -16.99 8.14 -9.00
C LEU A 212 -17.33 7.99 -10.50
N PHE A 213 -17.65 6.78 -10.92
CA PHE A 213 -18.13 6.53 -12.28
C PHE A 213 -19.55 7.08 -12.44
N ALA A 214 -19.81 7.78 -13.55
CA ALA A 214 -21.11 8.37 -13.84
C ALA A 214 -22.18 7.29 -14.08
N GLY A 215 -23.45 7.61 -13.85
CA GLY A 215 -24.59 6.73 -14.12
C GLY A 215 -24.66 5.43 -13.32
N ASN A 216 -23.91 5.30 -12.23
CA ASN A 216 -23.77 4.06 -11.46
C ASN A 216 -24.32 4.20 -10.05
N THR A 217 -24.83 3.08 -9.52
CA THR A 217 -25.32 2.99 -8.14
C THR A 217 -24.20 2.57 -7.20
N TYR A 218 -24.07 3.33 -6.10
CA TYR A 218 -23.13 3.11 -5.02
C TYR A 218 -23.87 2.84 -3.70
N PHE A 219 -23.24 2.06 -2.83
CA PHE A 219 -23.73 1.67 -1.52
C PHE A 219 -22.84 2.24 -0.44
N VAL A 220 -23.40 3.01 0.48
CA VAL A 220 -22.73 3.54 1.67
C VAL A 220 -23.07 2.62 2.84
N THR A 221 -22.07 1.94 3.38
CA THR A 221 -22.24 1.04 4.53
C THR A 221 -21.73 1.71 5.80
N VAL A 222 -22.60 1.78 6.81
CA VAL A 222 -22.31 2.22 8.18
C VAL A 222 -22.45 1.02 9.11
N GLY A 223 -21.31 0.48 9.56
CA GLY A 223 -21.19 -0.81 10.25
C GLY A 223 -21.30 -0.73 11.77
N SER A 224 -21.61 -1.88 12.38
CA SER A 224 -21.80 -2.04 13.84
C SER A 224 -20.52 -1.98 14.68
N GLY A 225 -19.35 -1.84 14.05
CA GLY A 225 -18.07 -1.66 14.74
C GLY A 225 -17.87 -0.26 15.33
N LEU A 226 -18.69 0.71 14.92
CA LEU A 226 -18.69 2.08 15.42
C LEU A 226 -19.07 2.15 16.90
N GLN A 227 -18.38 2.99 17.65
CA GLN A 227 -18.65 3.27 19.06
C GLN A 227 -18.63 4.78 19.32
N ASP A 228 -19.40 5.24 20.31
CA ASP A 228 -19.30 6.60 20.84
C ASP A 228 -18.04 6.80 21.71
N VAL A 229 -17.88 8.02 22.24
CA VAL A 229 -16.77 8.40 23.14
C VAL A 229 -16.69 7.53 24.39
N ALA A 230 -17.82 7.07 24.93
CA ALA A 230 -17.93 6.26 26.14
C ALA A 230 -17.80 4.75 25.89
N GLY A 231 -17.78 4.31 24.63
CA GLY A 231 -17.62 2.93 24.20
C GLY A 231 -18.94 2.20 23.90
N ASN A 232 -20.09 2.88 23.84
CA ASN A 232 -21.35 2.23 23.45
C ASN A 232 -21.38 2.03 21.93
N ARG A 233 -21.84 0.86 21.49
CA ARG A 233 -21.85 0.48 20.07
C ARG A 233 -23.03 1.11 19.33
N LEU A 234 -22.82 1.43 18.05
CA LEU A 234 -23.86 1.93 17.15
C LEU A 234 -25.07 1.01 17.10
N VAL A 235 -26.25 1.59 17.34
CA VAL A 235 -27.54 0.94 17.15
C VAL A 235 -27.94 0.99 15.66
N ASN A 236 -28.53 -0.09 15.16
CA ASN A 236 -29.05 -0.18 13.78
C ASN A 236 -28.04 0.25 12.70
N PRO A 237 -26.95 -0.52 12.48
CA PRO A 237 -26.09 -0.31 11.32
C PRO A 237 -26.92 -0.28 10.03
N THR A 238 -26.52 0.55 9.07
CA THR A 238 -27.35 0.85 7.90
C THR A 238 -26.55 0.83 6.60
N THR A 239 -27.25 0.54 5.51
CA THR A 239 -26.73 0.71 4.15
C THR A 239 -27.64 1.69 3.41
N SER A 240 -27.05 2.76 2.90
CA SER A 240 -27.72 3.77 2.05
C SER A 240 -27.27 3.59 0.60
N THR A 241 -28.08 4.04 -0.36
CA THR A 241 -27.73 4.02 -1.78
C THR A 241 -27.71 5.42 -2.39
N LEU A 242 -26.90 5.61 -3.41
CA LEU A 242 -26.93 6.79 -4.28
C LEU A 242 -26.62 6.38 -5.71
N THR A 243 -27.17 7.09 -6.69
CA THR A 243 -26.89 6.91 -8.11
C THR A 243 -26.28 8.19 -8.68
N THR A 244 -25.08 8.07 -9.24
CA THR A 244 -24.40 9.20 -9.87
C THR A 244 -25.12 9.64 -11.14
N ALA A 245 -25.07 10.93 -11.44
CA ALA A 245 -25.67 11.49 -12.65
C ALA A 245 -25.06 10.89 -13.91
N LEU A 246 -25.90 10.73 -14.93
CA LEU A 246 -25.46 10.72 -16.32
C LEU A 246 -25.43 12.18 -16.81
N ALA A 247 -24.48 12.55 -17.66
CA ALA A 247 -24.53 13.86 -18.31
C ALA A 247 -25.82 13.99 -19.16
N PRO A 248 -26.47 15.18 -19.22
CA PRO A 248 -27.67 15.38 -20.03
C PRO A 248 -27.47 14.97 -21.50
N GLY A 249 -28.28 14.02 -22.00
CA GLY A 249 -28.30 13.62 -23.42
C GLY A 249 -27.45 12.39 -23.79
N THR A 250 -26.84 11.66 -22.84
CA THR A 250 -25.99 10.49 -23.13
C THR A 250 -26.72 9.16 -23.06
N THR A 251 -27.79 8.98 -23.85
CA THR A 251 -28.51 7.70 -23.84
C THR A 251 -27.87 6.63 -24.73
N ASN A 252 -26.87 6.98 -25.56
CA ASN A 252 -26.31 6.09 -26.59
C ASN A 252 -24.81 5.80 -26.39
N LEU A 253 -24.44 5.29 -25.22
CA LEU A 253 -23.05 4.93 -24.93
C LEU A 253 -22.68 3.55 -25.51
N PRO A 254 -21.41 3.35 -25.90
CA PRO A 254 -20.88 2.02 -26.18
C PRO A 254 -21.08 1.11 -24.96
N THR A 255 -21.32 -0.18 -25.21
CA THR A 255 -21.52 -1.19 -24.16
C THR A 255 -20.48 -2.30 -24.20
N ALA A 256 -19.74 -2.44 -25.29
CA ALA A 256 -18.73 -3.48 -25.44
C ALA A 256 -17.59 -3.02 -26.37
N ALA A 257 -16.38 -3.54 -26.12
CA ALA A 257 -15.21 -3.43 -26.96
C ALA A 257 -14.32 -4.67 -26.77
N THR A 258 -13.61 -5.08 -27.82
CA THR A 258 -12.55 -6.08 -27.74
C THR A 258 -11.22 -5.36 -27.54
N VAL A 259 -10.43 -5.78 -26.54
CA VAL A 259 -9.10 -5.18 -26.29
C VAL A 259 -8.05 -6.26 -26.49
N THR A 260 -7.21 -6.09 -27.51
CA THR A 260 -6.14 -7.00 -27.86
C THR A 260 -4.79 -6.35 -27.59
N VAL A 261 -3.99 -7.00 -26.77
CA VAL A 261 -2.62 -6.56 -26.42
C VAL A 261 -1.64 -7.40 -27.22
N ASN A 262 -0.78 -6.78 -28.02
CA ASN A 262 0.17 -7.49 -28.87
C ASN A 262 1.53 -6.77 -28.95
N PRO A 263 2.61 -7.39 -28.44
CA PRO A 263 2.65 -8.68 -27.73
C PRO A 263 1.91 -8.66 -26.37
N PRO A 264 1.27 -9.77 -25.95
CA PRO A 264 0.50 -9.85 -24.70
C PRO A 264 1.36 -10.03 -23.45
N SER A 265 2.66 -10.29 -23.63
CA SER A 265 3.62 -10.49 -22.53
C SER A 265 4.76 -9.50 -22.69
N LEU A 266 5.13 -8.82 -21.59
CA LEU A 266 6.12 -7.75 -21.60
C LEU A 266 7.10 -7.88 -20.44
N PHE A 267 8.36 -7.56 -20.74
CA PHE A 267 9.37 -7.36 -19.72
C PHE A 267 9.12 -6.01 -19.03
N ALA A 268 8.91 -6.04 -17.71
CA ALA A 268 8.43 -4.89 -16.95
C ALA A 268 9.56 -3.93 -16.53
N ASN A 269 10.23 -3.33 -17.51
CA ASN A 269 11.35 -2.40 -17.30
C ASN A 269 10.97 -0.91 -17.38
N GLY A 270 9.70 -0.57 -17.55
CA GLY A 270 9.29 0.82 -17.70
C GLY A 270 9.49 1.42 -19.10
N GLN A 271 9.99 0.65 -20.07
CA GLN A 271 10.45 1.21 -21.35
C GLN A 271 9.84 0.54 -22.58
N ILE A 272 9.63 -0.78 -22.54
CA ILE A 272 9.14 -1.51 -23.71
C ILE A 272 7.62 -1.41 -23.77
N ALA A 273 7.14 -0.63 -24.73
CA ALA A 273 5.72 -0.53 -25.02
C ALA A 273 5.23 -1.71 -25.86
N THR A 274 3.97 -2.09 -25.65
CA THR A 274 3.20 -2.96 -26.54
C THR A 274 2.15 -2.18 -27.28
N THR A 275 1.67 -2.73 -28.40
CA THR A 275 0.50 -2.17 -29.09
C THR A 275 -0.78 -2.75 -28.49
N VAL A 276 -1.75 -1.88 -28.25
CA VAL A 276 -3.09 -2.26 -27.81
C VAL A 276 -4.08 -1.81 -28.88
N ILE A 277 -4.79 -2.79 -29.44
CA ILE A 277 -5.86 -2.56 -30.41
C ILE A 277 -7.19 -2.74 -29.68
N ILE A 278 -7.98 -1.68 -29.66
CA ILE A 278 -9.33 -1.66 -29.12
C ILE A 278 -10.27 -1.64 -30.31
N SER A 279 -10.96 -2.74 -30.58
CA SER A 279 -11.80 -2.93 -31.77
C SER A 279 -13.20 -3.41 -31.41
N ASN A 280 -14.06 -3.57 -32.42
CA ASN A 280 -15.45 -3.98 -32.25
C ASN A 280 -16.19 -3.12 -31.20
N ILE A 281 -15.84 -1.83 -31.10
CA ILE A 281 -16.48 -0.93 -30.15
C ILE A 281 -17.94 -0.79 -30.60
N ASN A 282 -18.86 -1.30 -29.79
CA ASN A 282 -20.23 -1.45 -30.18
C ASN A 282 -21.20 -1.14 -29.05
N ARG A 283 -22.43 -0.87 -29.44
CA ARG A 283 -23.58 -0.83 -28.58
C ARG A 283 -24.55 -1.90 -29.00
N SER A 284 -24.80 -2.86 -28.12
CA SER A 284 -25.75 -3.96 -28.37
C SER A 284 -25.51 -4.65 -29.73
N GLY A 285 -24.24 -4.84 -30.11
CA GLY A 285 -23.83 -5.49 -31.37
C GLY A 285 -23.71 -4.56 -32.58
N VAL A 286 -24.12 -3.29 -32.49
CA VAL A 286 -23.97 -2.30 -33.56
C VAL A 286 -22.72 -1.47 -33.34
N LEU A 287 -21.81 -1.44 -34.33
CA LEU A 287 -20.57 -0.66 -34.25
C LEU A 287 -20.87 0.83 -34.05
N VAL A 288 -20.04 1.47 -33.23
CA VAL A 288 -20.17 2.90 -32.96
C VAL A 288 -19.68 3.73 -34.16
N PRO A 289 -20.26 4.91 -34.42
CA PRO A 289 -19.80 5.80 -35.48
C PRO A 289 -18.37 6.32 -35.19
N ASN A 290 -17.70 6.77 -36.25
CA ASN A 290 -16.43 7.51 -36.13
C ASN A 290 -16.63 8.76 -35.28
N GLY A 291 -15.61 9.12 -34.50
CA GLY A 291 -15.70 10.26 -33.60
C GLY A 291 -16.16 9.88 -32.19
N THR A 292 -16.66 8.65 -31.97
CA THR A 292 -17.09 8.21 -30.63
C THR A 292 -15.90 8.26 -29.68
N ILE A 293 -16.09 8.80 -28.48
CA ILE A 293 -15.02 8.92 -27.49
C ILE A 293 -15.05 7.73 -26.52
N ILE A 294 -13.88 7.17 -26.25
CA ILE A 294 -13.66 6.16 -25.22
C ILE A 294 -12.55 6.62 -24.26
N ALA A 295 -12.57 6.11 -23.04
CA ALA A 295 -11.56 6.36 -22.02
C ALA A 295 -10.73 5.10 -21.83
N VAL A 296 -9.40 5.24 -21.82
CA VAL A 296 -8.46 4.11 -21.68
C VAL A 296 -7.50 4.40 -20.53
N THR A 297 -7.28 3.42 -19.67
CA THR A 297 -6.28 3.48 -18.60
C THR A 297 -5.64 2.12 -18.37
N ALA A 298 -4.42 2.11 -17.86
CA ALA A 298 -3.84 0.92 -17.22
C ALA A 298 -3.77 1.07 -15.69
N GLU A 299 -4.03 2.27 -15.16
CA GLU A 299 -4.05 2.53 -13.73
C GLU A 299 -5.17 1.74 -13.03
N PRO A 300 -5.01 1.42 -11.73
CA PRO A 300 -6.08 0.84 -10.92
C PRO A 300 -7.34 1.72 -10.97
N ALA A 301 -8.34 1.29 -11.72
CA ALA A 301 -9.57 2.04 -11.93
C ALA A 301 -10.82 1.19 -11.71
N PHE A 302 -11.37 0.61 -12.77
CA PHE A 302 -12.43 -0.38 -12.66
C PHE A 302 -11.87 -1.67 -12.05
N ASN A 303 -10.71 -2.13 -12.52
CA ASN A 303 -10.01 -3.28 -11.96
C ASN A 303 -8.83 -2.84 -11.10
N LEU A 304 -8.98 -3.00 -9.79
CA LEU A 304 -7.97 -2.62 -8.78
C LEU A 304 -6.75 -3.56 -8.71
N SER A 305 -6.77 -4.69 -9.43
CA SER A 305 -5.65 -5.63 -9.48
C SER A 305 -4.60 -5.30 -10.55
N SER A 306 -4.86 -4.29 -11.40
CA SER A 306 -3.86 -3.79 -12.34
C SER A 306 -2.66 -3.23 -11.58
N VAL A 307 -1.44 -3.52 -12.02
CA VAL A 307 -0.23 -2.89 -11.47
C VAL A 307 0.07 -1.51 -12.07
N GLY A 308 -0.81 -0.98 -12.92
CA GLY A 308 -0.65 0.33 -13.53
C GLY A 308 0.11 0.30 -14.85
N GLY A 309 0.56 1.48 -15.28
CA GLY A 309 1.38 1.67 -16.46
C GLY A 309 0.88 2.82 -17.33
N MET A 310 1.69 3.20 -18.31
CA MET A 310 1.41 4.37 -19.13
C MET A 310 0.69 3.99 -20.42
N ILE A 311 -0.50 4.55 -20.62
CA ILE A 311 -1.18 4.57 -21.91
C ILE A 311 -0.70 5.79 -22.70
N SER A 312 -0.40 5.62 -23.98
CA SER A 312 0.02 6.70 -24.88
C SER A 312 -0.51 6.48 -26.29
N GLY A 313 -0.58 7.54 -27.11
CA GLY A 313 -1.13 7.49 -28.46
C GLY A 313 -1.75 8.84 -28.86
N PRO A 314 -2.42 8.92 -30.02
CA PRO A 314 -3.09 10.13 -30.48
C PRO A 314 -4.38 10.38 -29.66
N SER A 315 -4.21 10.87 -28.43
CA SER A 315 -5.32 11.17 -27.54
C SER A 315 -6.02 12.49 -27.91
N VAL A 316 -7.29 12.60 -27.55
CA VAL A 316 -8.07 13.84 -27.67
C VAL A 316 -8.12 14.64 -26.36
N GLY A 317 -7.35 14.21 -25.36
CA GLY A 317 -7.26 14.84 -24.05
C GLY A 317 -7.28 13.85 -22.90
N ALA A 318 -7.25 14.38 -21.68
CA ALA A 318 -7.48 13.63 -20.46
C ALA A 318 -8.97 13.66 -20.10
N SER A 319 -9.44 12.59 -19.45
CA SER A 319 -10.75 12.59 -18.82
C SER A 319 -10.77 13.49 -17.59
N VAL A 320 -11.97 13.88 -17.12
CA VAL A 320 -12.13 14.47 -15.79
C VAL A 320 -11.62 13.55 -14.66
N ASP A 321 -11.64 12.24 -14.88
CA ASP A 321 -10.91 11.29 -14.05
C ASP A 321 -9.48 11.19 -14.60
N GLY A 322 -8.54 11.83 -13.89
CA GLY A 322 -7.14 11.96 -14.33
C GLY A 322 -6.39 10.65 -14.56
N ARG A 323 -6.99 9.50 -14.21
CA ARG A 323 -6.47 8.17 -14.53
C ARG A 323 -6.63 7.79 -16.00
N PHE A 324 -7.56 8.41 -16.72
CA PHE A 324 -7.91 8.00 -18.09
C PHE A 324 -7.45 9.02 -19.15
N LEU A 325 -6.94 8.49 -20.25
CA LEU A 325 -6.78 9.23 -21.51
C LEU A 325 -7.96 8.95 -22.44
N LEU A 326 -8.36 9.97 -23.18
CA LEU A 326 -9.48 9.91 -24.11
C LEU A 326 -9.01 9.67 -25.53
N PHE A 327 -9.74 8.83 -26.26
CA PHE A 327 -9.44 8.51 -27.65
C PHE A 327 -10.72 8.55 -28.48
N SER A 328 -10.60 9.05 -29.70
CA SER A 328 -11.69 9.09 -30.67
C SER A 328 -11.61 7.90 -31.62
N THR A 329 -12.72 7.21 -31.83
CA THR A 329 -12.77 6.03 -32.70
C THR A 329 -12.70 6.39 -34.18
N LEU A 330 -12.00 5.56 -34.94
CA LEU A 330 -12.06 5.52 -36.40
C LEU A 330 -12.34 4.07 -36.83
N GLY A 331 -13.46 3.83 -37.49
CA GLY A 331 -13.91 2.49 -37.85
C GLY A 331 -14.30 1.63 -36.64
N ALA A 332 -14.79 2.25 -35.56
CA ALA A 332 -15.02 1.59 -34.26
C ALA A 332 -13.76 0.91 -33.67
N GLU A 333 -12.59 1.46 -34.00
CA GLU A 333 -11.29 1.02 -33.53
C GLU A 333 -10.48 2.20 -32.95
N VAL A 334 -9.61 1.90 -31.99
CA VAL A 334 -8.55 2.78 -31.47
C VAL A 334 -7.30 1.94 -31.28
N THR A 335 -6.15 2.46 -31.71
CA THR A 335 -4.83 1.89 -31.41
C THR A 335 -4.09 2.78 -30.43
N VAL A 336 -3.61 2.21 -29.32
CA VAL A 336 -2.78 2.89 -28.32
C VAL A 336 -1.54 2.06 -28.01
N SER A 337 -0.59 2.67 -27.32
CA SER A 337 0.58 1.98 -26.77
C SER A 337 0.46 1.89 -25.25
N TYR A 338 0.74 0.71 -24.70
CA TYR A 338 0.84 0.49 -23.27
C TYR A 338 2.29 0.23 -22.89
N THR A 339 2.85 1.02 -21.98
CA THR A 339 4.18 0.83 -21.40
C THR A 339 4.01 0.37 -19.95
N PRO A 340 4.54 -0.80 -19.57
CA PRO A 340 4.41 -1.30 -18.21
C PRO A 340 5.19 -0.42 -17.22
N PRO A 341 4.85 -0.42 -15.93
CA PRO A 341 5.69 0.17 -14.90
C PRO A 341 7.05 -0.55 -14.80
N ASN A 342 8.02 0.09 -14.16
CA ASN A 342 9.32 -0.53 -13.88
C ASN A 342 9.22 -1.39 -12.60
N LEU A 343 9.32 -2.70 -12.77
CA LEU A 343 9.04 -3.72 -11.77
C LEU A 343 10.29 -4.57 -11.50
N THR A 344 11.47 -3.94 -11.31
CA THR A 344 12.72 -4.68 -11.08
C THR A 344 12.80 -5.38 -9.72
N SER A 345 11.94 -5.03 -8.77
CA SER A 345 11.91 -5.59 -7.41
C SER A 345 11.17 -6.93 -7.28
N PHE A 346 10.83 -7.59 -8.38
CA PHE A 346 9.96 -8.76 -8.35
C PHE A 346 10.77 -10.04 -8.11
N PRO A 347 10.23 -11.00 -7.33
CA PRO A 347 10.88 -12.29 -7.19
C PRO A 347 11.05 -12.96 -8.57
N PRO A 348 12.20 -13.59 -8.83
CA PRO A 348 12.46 -14.20 -10.12
C PRO A 348 11.37 -15.20 -10.54
N GLY A 349 10.96 -15.15 -11.81
CA GLY A 349 9.96 -16.06 -12.38
C GLY A 349 8.51 -15.77 -12.01
N THR A 350 8.24 -14.71 -11.24
CA THR A 350 6.87 -14.26 -10.95
C THR A 350 6.30 -13.40 -12.08
N THR A 351 4.96 -13.34 -12.13
CA THR A 351 4.24 -12.48 -13.06
C THR A 351 3.15 -11.69 -12.38
N VAL A 352 2.90 -10.49 -12.90
CA VAL A 352 1.75 -9.66 -12.54
C VAL A 352 1.02 -9.16 -13.78
N SER A 353 -0.16 -8.59 -13.58
CA SER A 353 -1.03 -8.16 -14.67
C SER A 353 -1.07 -6.65 -14.76
N GLY A 354 -0.65 -6.11 -15.90
CA GLY A 354 -1.07 -4.77 -16.33
C GLY A 354 -2.39 -4.90 -17.06
N ILE A 355 -3.46 -4.30 -16.53
CA ILE A 355 -4.80 -4.45 -17.10
C ILE A 355 -5.19 -3.13 -17.75
N ILE A 356 -5.26 -3.15 -19.08
CA ILE A 356 -5.74 -2.05 -19.89
C ILE A 356 -7.27 -2.09 -19.88
N GLN A 357 -7.87 -1.05 -19.34
CA GLN A 357 -9.30 -0.93 -19.10
C GLN A 357 -9.86 0.14 -20.03
N VAL A 358 -10.92 -0.22 -20.75
CA VAL A 358 -11.60 0.65 -21.70
C VAL A 358 -13.00 0.92 -21.20
N ALA A 359 -13.37 2.19 -21.11
CA ALA A 359 -14.67 2.63 -20.64
C ALA A 359 -15.39 3.50 -21.68
N SER A 360 -16.72 3.41 -21.67
CA SER A 360 -17.57 4.39 -22.34
C SER A 360 -17.48 5.74 -21.65
N VAL A 361 -17.72 6.80 -22.42
CA VAL A 361 -17.51 8.18 -21.98
C VAL A 361 -18.75 9.01 -22.22
N ASP A 362 -19.17 9.77 -21.22
CA ASP A 362 -20.28 10.72 -21.34
C ASP A 362 -19.86 12.03 -22.06
N GLN A 363 -20.80 12.95 -22.25
CA GLN A 363 -20.53 14.23 -22.94
C GLN A 363 -19.54 15.13 -22.21
N ASP A 364 -19.44 14.97 -20.89
CA ASP A 364 -18.52 15.73 -20.05
C ASP A 364 -17.18 15.02 -19.90
N THR A 365 -16.90 14.05 -20.78
CA THR A 365 -15.67 13.25 -20.83
C THR A 365 -15.46 12.32 -19.63
N ARG A 366 -16.51 11.98 -18.87
CA ARG A 366 -16.41 11.11 -17.69
C ARG A 366 -16.54 9.63 -18.05
N PRO A 367 -15.73 8.73 -17.47
CA PRO A 367 -15.90 7.29 -17.65
C PRO A 367 -17.19 6.83 -16.97
N VAL A 368 -18.00 6.04 -17.69
CA VAL A 368 -19.31 5.57 -17.23
C VAL A 368 -19.24 4.08 -16.90
N ASN A 369 -19.09 3.22 -17.91
CA ASN A 369 -19.05 1.77 -17.74
C ASN A 369 -17.80 1.20 -18.39
N LEU A 370 -17.24 0.18 -17.75
CA LEU A 370 -16.24 -0.67 -18.37
C LEU A 370 -16.88 -1.40 -19.57
N ILE A 371 -16.31 -1.22 -20.76
CA ILE A 371 -16.78 -1.84 -22.00
C ILE A 371 -15.82 -2.90 -22.53
N GLY A 372 -14.57 -2.92 -22.07
CA GLY A 372 -13.60 -3.93 -22.46
C GLY A 372 -12.34 -3.89 -21.60
N GLN A 373 -11.64 -5.02 -21.53
CA GLN A 373 -10.34 -5.13 -20.85
C GLN A 373 -9.39 -5.99 -21.67
N GLY A 374 -8.11 -5.63 -21.63
CA GLY A 374 -7.01 -6.40 -22.16
C GLY A 374 -5.92 -6.54 -21.11
N THR A 375 -5.28 -7.70 -21.04
CA THR A 375 -4.26 -7.97 -20.03
C THR A 375 -2.90 -8.12 -20.68
N ALA A 376 -1.93 -7.35 -20.20
CA ALA A 376 -0.52 -7.56 -20.43
C ALA A 376 0.06 -8.37 -19.27
N THR A 377 0.59 -9.56 -19.56
CA THR A 377 1.33 -10.35 -18.59
C THR A 377 2.72 -9.74 -18.43
N LEU A 378 2.99 -9.21 -17.25
CA LEU A 378 4.25 -8.56 -16.95
C LEU A 378 5.16 -9.54 -16.23
N PHE A 379 6.40 -9.63 -16.69
CA PHE A 379 7.41 -10.48 -16.10
C PHE A 379 8.72 -9.74 -15.92
N GLY A 380 9.48 -10.18 -14.91
CA GLY A 380 10.84 -9.74 -14.68
C GLY A 380 11.87 -10.77 -15.13
N ILE A 381 13.04 -10.70 -14.51
CA ILE A 381 14.12 -11.67 -14.71
C ILE A 381 13.66 -13.04 -14.21
N ASN A 382 14.01 -14.10 -14.94
CA ASN A 382 13.73 -15.47 -14.52
C ASN A 382 15.00 -16.18 -14.04
N SER A 383 16.05 -16.13 -14.85
CA SER A 383 17.30 -16.81 -14.56
C SER A 383 18.50 -16.04 -15.09
N ALA A 384 19.68 -16.40 -14.59
CA ALA A 384 20.93 -16.04 -15.23
C ALA A 384 21.84 -17.26 -15.33
N THR A 385 22.72 -17.27 -16.32
CA THR A 385 23.90 -18.13 -16.30
C THR A 385 25.08 -17.30 -15.85
N LEU A 386 25.83 -17.82 -14.89
CA LEU A 386 27.02 -17.20 -14.35
C LEU A 386 28.17 -18.21 -14.47
N SER A 387 29.20 -17.85 -15.22
CA SER A 387 30.42 -18.64 -15.34
C SER A 387 31.62 -17.86 -14.84
N ALA A 388 32.63 -18.57 -14.35
CA ALA A 388 33.87 -18.02 -13.85
C ALA A 388 35.04 -18.58 -14.65
N ASN A 389 35.99 -17.73 -15.02
CA ASN A 389 37.23 -18.15 -15.67
C ASN A 389 38.42 -17.32 -15.14
N PRO A 390 39.40 -17.96 -14.45
CA PRO A 390 39.45 -19.38 -14.11
C PRO A 390 38.49 -19.76 -12.95
N THR A 391 38.11 -21.03 -12.84
CA THR A 391 37.28 -21.58 -11.76
C THR A 391 38.06 -21.97 -10.51
N THR A 392 39.40 -21.91 -10.58
CA THR A 392 40.30 -22.20 -9.46
C THR A 392 41.27 -21.04 -9.32
N LEU A 393 41.41 -20.50 -8.10
CA LEU A 393 42.28 -19.39 -7.79
C LEU A 393 43.09 -19.64 -6.51
N PRO A 394 44.33 -19.14 -6.42
CA PRO A 394 45.00 -18.97 -5.14
C PRO A 394 44.22 -18.02 -4.22
N ALA A 395 44.10 -18.36 -2.93
CA ALA A 395 43.50 -17.49 -1.91
C ALA A 395 44.47 -16.41 -1.39
N ASP A 396 45.10 -15.67 -2.32
CA ASP A 396 46.21 -14.73 -2.05
C ASP A 396 45.76 -13.27 -1.85
N GLY A 397 44.47 -12.96 -2.03
CA GLY A 397 43.93 -11.60 -1.96
C GLY A 397 44.07 -10.76 -3.23
N ALA A 398 44.75 -11.27 -4.27
CA ALA A 398 45.06 -10.54 -5.50
C ALA A 398 44.55 -11.25 -6.77
N SER A 399 44.49 -12.57 -6.74
CA SER A 399 44.04 -13.44 -7.81
C SER A 399 42.58 -13.16 -8.19
N THR A 400 42.32 -13.04 -9.50
CA THR A 400 41.00 -12.66 -10.03
C THR A 400 40.43 -13.68 -10.99
N SER A 401 39.11 -13.81 -10.99
CA SER A 401 38.35 -14.55 -11.99
C SER A 401 37.44 -13.59 -12.76
N THR A 402 37.41 -13.75 -14.09
CA THR A 402 36.44 -13.05 -14.92
C THR A 402 35.13 -13.81 -14.86
N LEU A 403 34.07 -13.10 -14.51
CA LEU A 403 32.72 -13.59 -14.48
C LEU A 403 32.00 -13.18 -15.76
N ALA A 404 31.42 -14.14 -16.47
CA ALA A 404 30.52 -13.87 -17.58
C ALA A 404 29.08 -14.17 -17.16
N ILE A 405 28.21 -13.17 -17.34
CA ILE A 405 26.81 -13.23 -16.94
C ILE A 405 25.93 -13.08 -18.17
N THR A 406 24.98 -13.98 -18.32
CA THR A 406 23.90 -13.88 -19.30
C THR A 406 22.58 -14.00 -18.58
N VAL A 407 21.73 -12.99 -18.71
CA VAL A 407 20.48 -12.89 -17.99
C VAL A 407 19.35 -13.17 -18.97
N ARG A 408 18.43 -14.04 -18.55
CA ARG A 408 17.31 -14.47 -19.37
C ARG A 408 15.98 -14.20 -18.68
N ASP A 409 15.00 -13.84 -19.49
CA ASP A 409 13.62 -13.81 -19.07
C ASP A 409 13.03 -15.22 -18.97
N ARG A 410 11.73 -15.29 -18.67
CA ARG A 410 11.05 -16.57 -18.48
C ARG A 410 10.89 -17.39 -19.76
N ASP A 411 10.93 -16.73 -20.92
CA ASP A 411 10.82 -17.36 -22.22
C ASP A 411 12.20 -17.78 -22.75
N GLY A 412 13.26 -17.52 -21.98
CA GLY A 412 14.64 -17.86 -22.31
C GLY A 412 15.33 -16.82 -23.19
N ASN A 413 14.66 -15.71 -23.51
CA ASN A 413 15.23 -14.62 -24.28
C ASN A 413 16.19 -13.78 -23.41
N LEU A 414 17.12 -13.10 -24.06
CA LEU A 414 18.00 -12.15 -23.39
C LEU A 414 17.18 -10.97 -22.88
N VAL A 415 17.41 -10.57 -21.63
CA VAL A 415 16.72 -9.41 -21.06
C VAL A 415 17.12 -8.12 -21.79
N PRO A 416 16.24 -7.09 -21.80
CA PRO A 416 16.55 -5.81 -22.43
C PRO A 416 17.79 -5.12 -21.86
N ASP A 417 18.36 -4.22 -22.66
CA ASP A 417 19.46 -3.35 -22.23
C ASP A 417 19.06 -2.50 -21.03
N GLY A 418 20.01 -2.23 -20.14
CA GLY A 418 19.76 -1.48 -18.91
C GLY A 418 19.14 -2.29 -17.78
N THR A 419 18.81 -3.57 -17.97
CA THR A 419 18.30 -4.43 -16.90
C THR A 419 19.35 -4.56 -15.80
N ARG A 420 18.97 -4.26 -14.56
CA ARG A 420 19.88 -4.23 -13.41
C ARG A 420 20.02 -5.60 -12.76
N ILE A 421 21.25 -6.00 -12.46
CA ILE A 421 21.59 -7.23 -11.71
C ILE A 421 22.57 -6.88 -10.59
N GLY A 422 22.32 -7.41 -9.40
CA GLY A 422 23.27 -7.39 -8.30
C GLY A 422 24.21 -8.60 -8.36
N LEU A 423 25.49 -8.38 -8.04
CA LEU A 423 26.47 -9.43 -7.80
C LEU A 423 27.07 -9.30 -6.41
N THR A 424 27.28 -10.44 -5.75
CA THR A 424 28.02 -10.47 -4.49
C THR A 424 28.79 -11.78 -4.29
N ALA A 425 29.90 -11.68 -3.57
CA ALA A 425 30.62 -12.82 -3.00
C ALA A 425 30.37 -12.95 -1.49
N ALA A 426 29.57 -12.07 -0.90
CA ALA A 426 29.20 -12.11 0.51
C ALA A 426 28.05 -13.11 0.74
N PRO A 427 27.91 -13.68 1.95
CA PRO A 427 26.81 -14.58 2.26
C PRO A 427 25.48 -13.80 2.26
N ILE A 428 24.70 -13.95 1.19
CA ILE A 428 23.29 -13.56 1.09
C ILE A 428 22.46 -14.81 0.78
N PHE A 429 21.13 -14.77 0.98
CA PHE A 429 20.22 -15.90 0.71
C PHE A 429 20.65 -17.26 1.29
N ASN A 430 21.20 -17.30 2.50
CA ASN A 430 21.68 -18.51 3.19
C ASN A 430 22.82 -19.28 2.47
N GLN A 431 23.56 -18.62 1.58
CA GLN A 431 24.72 -19.22 0.93
C GLN A 431 25.95 -19.15 1.83
N THR A 432 26.58 -20.29 2.07
CA THR A 432 27.89 -20.37 2.72
C THR A 432 28.98 -20.13 1.68
N THR A 433 29.82 -19.12 1.90
CA THR A 433 30.88 -18.76 0.97
C THR A 433 32.15 -18.33 1.69
N ALA A 434 33.31 -18.68 1.12
CA ALA A 434 34.61 -18.19 1.56
C ALA A 434 34.82 -16.67 1.36
N GLY A 435 33.91 -15.98 0.67
CA GLY A 435 33.97 -14.54 0.48
C GLY A 435 34.83 -14.08 -0.70
N GLY A 436 35.42 -12.90 -0.57
CA GLY A 436 36.12 -12.17 -1.65
C GLY A 436 35.35 -10.92 -2.06
N ALA A 437 35.73 -10.32 -3.18
CA ALA A 437 35.14 -9.05 -3.62
C ALA A 437 34.75 -9.07 -5.10
N ILE A 438 33.60 -8.47 -5.42
CA ILE A 438 33.27 -8.06 -6.78
C ILE A 438 33.83 -6.66 -6.96
N VAL A 439 34.71 -6.45 -7.93
CA VAL A 439 35.61 -5.28 -7.96
C VAL A 439 35.18 -4.19 -8.92
N ASN A 440 34.20 -4.47 -9.78
CA ASN A 440 33.58 -3.53 -10.70
C ASN A 440 32.06 -3.45 -10.45
N GLY A 441 31.39 -2.57 -11.20
CA GLY A 441 29.97 -2.24 -10.98
C GLY A 441 29.80 -1.01 -10.08
N THR A 442 28.54 -0.64 -9.86
CA THR A 442 28.17 0.45 -8.94
C THR A 442 27.73 -0.14 -7.62
N GLN A 443 28.32 0.29 -6.51
CA GLN A 443 27.90 -0.20 -5.20
C GLN A 443 26.42 0.10 -4.98
N SER A 444 25.67 -0.91 -4.55
CA SER A 444 24.25 -0.74 -4.24
C SER A 444 24.07 0.22 -3.05
N THR A 445 23.14 1.15 -3.20
CA THR A 445 22.70 2.03 -2.09
C THR A 445 21.83 1.28 -1.09
N GLY A 446 21.23 0.17 -1.49
CA GLY A 446 20.32 -0.64 -0.68
C GLY A 446 20.98 -1.84 0.04
N ASP A 447 22.15 -2.30 -0.41
CA ASP A 447 23.00 -3.26 0.34
C ASP A 447 24.47 -3.10 -0.09
N PRO A 448 25.36 -2.57 0.77
CA PRO A 448 26.74 -2.28 0.39
C PRO A 448 27.58 -3.52 0.03
N ARG A 449 27.08 -4.73 0.31
CA ARG A 449 27.71 -6.00 -0.07
C ARG A 449 27.49 -6.35 -1.54
N VAL A 450 26.58 -5.67 -2.23
CA VAL A 450 26.16 -5.96 -3.61
C VAL A 450 26.69 -4.89 -4.56
N GLN A 451 27.23 -5.33 -5.70
CA GLN A 451 27.61 -4.48 -6.82
C GLN A 451 26.56 -4.60 -7.93
N ILE A 452 26.11 -3.46 -8.46
CA ILE A 452 25.07 -3.37 -9.48
C ILE A 452 25.69 -3.23 -10.86
N PHE A 453 25.18 -4.03 -11.79
CA PHE A 453 25.51 -3.99 -13.21
C PHE A 453 24.24 -3.78 -14.02
N THR A 454 24.40 -3.25 -15.23
CA THR A 454 23.34 -3.18 -16.23
C THR A 454 23.73 -4.05 -17.41
N THR A 455 22.76 -4.76 -17.98
CA THR A 455 22.96 -5.60 -19.15
C THR A 455 23.09 -4.78 -20.42
N ALA A 456 23.92 -5.25 -21.35
CA ALA A 456 23.91 -4.88 -22.77
C ALA A 456 23.78 -6.16 -23.59
N GLY A 457 22.77 -6.25 -24.45
CA GLY A 457 22.36 -7.51 -25.09
C GLY A 457 22.06 -8.62 -24.09
N GLY A 458 21.46 -8.31 -22.94
CA GLY A 458 21.19 -9.25 -21.84
C GLY A 458 22.44 -9.84 -21.16
N GLN A 459 23.62 -9.26 -21.38
CA GLN A 459 24.89 -9.79 -20.87
C GLN A 459 25.73 -8.69 -20.23
N PHE A 460 26.65 -9.10 -19.36
CA PHE A 460 27.73 -8.26 -18.86
C PHE A 460 28.87 -9.11 -18.28
N THR A 461 30.03 -8.50 -18.10
CA THR A 461 31.18 -9.12 -17.43
C THR A 461 31.47 -8.45 -16.10
N ALA A 462 31.81 -9.25 -15.10
CA ALA A 462 32.25 -8.77 -13.81
C ALA A 462 33.60 -9.39 -13.43
N THR A 463 34.27 -8.82 -12.44
CA THR A 463 35.55 -9.33 -11.96
C THR A 463 35.41 -9.68 -10.48
N TYR A 464 35.68 -10.94 -10.16
CA TYR A 464 35.82 -11.42 -8.80
C TYR A 464 37.29 -11.42 -8.39
N ARG A 465 37.58 -11.04 -7.15
CA ARG A 465 38.90 -11.14 -6.52
C ARG A 465 38.81 -12.03 -5.29
N ALA A 466 39.72 -13.01 -5.24
CA ALA A 466 39.82 -13.96 -4.13
C ALA A 466 40.14 -13.23 -2.80
N PRO A 467 39.64 -13.74 -1.66
CA PRO A 467 40.06 -13.27 -0.34
C PRO A 467 41.47 -13.75 -0.01
N THR A 468 42.05 -13.20 1.06
CA THR A 468 43.27 -13.74 1.66
C THR A 468 42.89 -14.79 2.72
N SER A 469 43.19 -16.07 2.50
CA SER A 469 42.90 -17.13 3.47
C SER A 469 43.93 -18.26 3.46
N ARG A 470 44.14 -18.92 4.61
CA ARG A 470 45.00 -20.11 4.71
C ARG A 470 44.15 -21.38 4.60
N GLY A 471 44.23 -22.09 3.48
CA GLY A 471 43.55 -23.38 3.25
C GLY A 471 42.57 -23.36 2.06
N SER A 472 42.08 -24.54 1.68
CA SER A 472 41.13 -24.69 0.58
C SER A 472 39.71 -24.28 0.97
N GLY A 473 39.01 -23.58 0.09
CA GLY A 473 37.62 -23.17 0.30
C GLY A 473 36.85 -22.99 -0.99
N THR A 474 35.57 -22.66 -0.88
CA THR A 474 34.70 -22.39 -2.03
C THR A 474 34.11 -20.99 -1.91
N ALA A 475 34.47 -20.11 -2.84
CA ALA A 475 33.75 -18.86 -3.04
C ALA A 475 32.50 -19.13 -3.87
N VAL A 476 31.35 -18.60 -3.44
CA VAL A 476 30.06 -18.77 -4.10
C VAL A 476 29.62 -17.39 -4.53
N ILE A 477 29.83 -17.10 -5.80
CA ILE A 477 29.42 -15.82 -6.38
C ILE A 477 27.95 -15.94 -6.72
N GLN A 478 27.19 -14.94 -6.32
CA GLN A 478 25.73 -14.92 -6.42
C GLN A 478 25.31 -13.76 -7.32
N ALA A 479 24.45 -14.06 -8.28
CA ALA A 479 23.75 -13.06 -9.07
C ALA A 479 22.30 -12.94 -8.60
N THR A 480 21.81 -11.71 -8.45
CA THR A 480 20.52 -11.43 -7.82
C THR A 480 19.73 -10.35 -8.55
N THR A 481 18.40 -10.45 -8.56
CA THR A 481 17.51 -9.33 -8.89
C THR A 481 17.63 -8.24 -7.84
N VAL A 482 17.34 -6.99 -8.23
CA VAL A 482 17.46 -5.83 -7.33
C VAL A 482 16.31 -4.87 -7.49
N ASP A 483 15.89 -4.25 -6.37
CA ASP A 483 14.88 -3.19 -6.39
C ASP A 483 15.42 -1.85 -6.94
N GLY A 484 14.59 -0.81 -6.87
CA GLY A 484 14.97 0.55 -7.30
C GLY A 484 16.21 1.10 -6.57
N ALA A 485 16.40 0.77 -5.30
CA ALA A 485 17.56 1.16 -4.50
C ALA A 485 18.78 0.22 -4.67
N GLY A 486 18.62 -0.88 -5.40
CA GLY A 486 19.68 -1.88 -5.60
C GLY A 486 19.72 -2.97 -4.52
N SER A 487 18.75 -3.05 -3.60
CA SER A 487 18.72 -4.11 -2.60
C SER A 487 18.41 -5.46 -3.27
N PRO A 488 19.11 -6.55 -2.89
CA PRO A 488 18.92 -7.87 -3.49
C PRO A 488 17.56 -8.46 -3.14
N THR A 489 16.75 -8.80 -4.15
CA THR A 489 15.37 -9.27 -3.99
C THR A 489 15.19 -10.76 -4.26
N GLY A 490 16.12 -11.40 -4.98
CA GLY A 490 16.08 -12.84 -5.22
C GLY A 490 17.31 -13.37 -5.95
N LEU A 491 17.74 -14.59 -5.63
CA LEU A 491 18.88 -15.25 -6.28
C LEU A 491 18.47 -15.77 -7.66
N VAL A 492 19.24 -15.46 -8.71
CA VAL A 492 18.99 -15.89 -10.09
C VAL A 492 20.07 -16.80 -10.68
N ALA A 493 21.28 -16.76 -10.11
CA ALA A 493 22.36 -17.69 -10.45
C ALA A 493 23.41 -17.72 -9.34
N SER A 494 24.21 -18.79 -9.31
CA SER A 494 25.46 -18.82 -8.57
C SER A 494 26.53 -19.60 -9.32
N VAL A 495 27.80 -19.31 -9.02
CA VAL A 495 28.94 -20.10 -9.48
C VAL A 495 29.93 -20.30 -8.35
N ASN A 496 30.53 -21.47 -8.32
CA ASN A 496 31.56 -21.83 -7.35
C ASN A 496 32.94 -21.58 -7.95
N ILE A 497 33.81 -20.94 -7.18
CA ILE A 497 35.23 -20.80 -7.48
C ILE A 497 35.99 -21.51 -6.35
N THR A 498 36.80 -22.50 -6.72
CA THR A 498 37.65 -23.22 -5.78
C THR A 498 38.85 -22.35 -5.42
N LEU A 499 39.05 -22.13 -4.13
CA LEU A 499 40.19 -21.41 -3.58
C LEU A 499 41.20 -22.42 -3.04
N GLN A 500 42.48 -22.26 -3.38
CA GLN A 500 43.59 -23.11 -2.94
C GLN A 500 44.68 -22.32 -2.22
#